data_AF-A0A5J5EDY9-F1
#
_entry.id   AF-A0A5J5EDY9-F1
#
_cell.length_a   1.000
_cell.length_b   1.000
_cell.length_c   1.000
_cell.angle_alpha   90.00
_cell.angle_beta   90.00
_cell.angle_gamma   90.00
#
_symmetry.space_group_name_H-M   'P 1'
#
loop_
_entity.id
_entity.type
_entity.pdbx_description
1 polymer ?
#
loop_
_entity_poly.entity_id
_entity_poly.type
_entity_poly.pdbx_seq_one_letter_code
_entity_poly.pdbx_strand_id
1 'polypeptide(L)'
;MYYILYLSSLCRRRRWNDPHYRCFAYGGGYMCTVSVDRREYTTETVYDTEDLAKEAAAMKAYLICRNLSVSEGQQHAQQAAPAAYPPPAIG
;
A
#
# COMPACT_ATOMS: atom_id res chain seq x y z
N MET A 1 -1.86 19.14 6.63
CA MET A 1 -2.38 17.90 7.26
C MET A 1 -3.65 17.32 6.61
N TYR A 2 -3.98 17.59 5.34
CA TYR A 2 -5.27 17.16 4.75
C TYR A 2 -5.36 15.65 4.49
N TYR A 3 -4.24 15.01 4.15
CA TYR A 3 -4.20 13.60 3.79
C TYR A 3 -4.51 12.64 4.94
N ILE A 4 -4.21 13.03 6.18
CA ILE A 4 -4.51 12.22 7.38
C ILE A 4 -6.03 12.05 7.53
N LEU A 5 -6.79 13.14 7.34
CA LEU A 5 -8.24 13.12 7.40
C LEU A 5 -8.87 12.37 6.22
N TYR A 6 -8.29 12.52 5.02
CA TYR A 6 -8.74 11.77 3.84
C TYR A 6 -8.52 10.27 4.01
N LEU A 7 -7.38 9.86 4.57
CA LEU A 7 -7.11 8.46 4.86
C LEU A 7 -8.08 7.91 5.90
N SER A 8 -8.30 8.61 7.01
CA SER A 8 -9.28 8.20 8.03
C SER A 8 -10.71 8.09 7.46
N SER A 9 -11.11 9.04 6.61
CA SER A 9 -12.40 9.00 5.90
C SER A 9 -12.52 7.79 4.96
N LEU A 10 -11.42 7.41 4.29
CA LEU A 10 -11.37 6.24 3.41
C LEU A 10 -11.46 4.94 4.22
N CYS A 11 -10.73 4.83 5.33
CA CYS A 11 -10.81 3.70 6.25
C CYS A 11 -12.24 3.49 6.76
N ARG A 12 -12.91 4.57 7.20
CA ARG A 12 -14.29 4.51 7.70
C ARG A 12 -15.29 4.01 6.66
N ARG A 13 -15.15 4.41 5.39
CA ARG A 13 -16.02 3.95 4.28
C ARG A 13 -15.79 2.47 3.93
N ARG A 14 -14.55 1.99 4.07
CA ARG A 14 -14.15 0.61 3.77
C ARG A 14 -14.30 -0.36 4.95
N ARG A 15 -14.67 0.14 6.13
CA ARG A 15 -14.63 -0.59 7.42
C ARG A 15 -13.24 -1.14 7.76
N TRP A 16 -12.19 -0.46 7.30
CA TRP A 16 -10.82 -0.77 7.69
C TRP A 16 -10.51 -0.21 9.09
N ASN A 17 -9.52 -0.79 9.75
CA ASN A 17 -9.04 -0.29 11.04
C ASN A 17 -8.50 1.13 10.92
N ASP A 18 -8.50 1.84 12.05
CA ASP A 18 -8.04 3.23 12.11
C ASP A 18 -6.54 3.32 11.71
N PRO A 19 -6.16 4.31 10.86
CA PRO A 19 -4.79 4.45 10.40
C PRO A 19 -3.85 4.80 11.56
N HIS A 20 -2.89 3.92 11.84
CA HIS A 20 -1.97 4.11 12.96
C HIS A 20 -0.67 4.76 12.48
N TYR A 21 -0.33 5.93 13.03
CA TYR A 21 0.89 6.66 12.67
C TYR A 21 1.97 6.44 13.72
N ARG A 22 3.17 6.11 13.29
CA ARG A 22 4.36 5.97 14.12
C ARG A 22 5.49 6.76 13.48
N CYS A 23 5.81 7.91 14.05
CA CYS A 23 6.95 8.70 13.60
C CYS A 23 8.13 8.49 14.55
N PHE A 24 9.34 8.47 13.99
CA PHE A 24 10.58 8.26 14.74
C PHE A 24 11.73 9.06 14.13
N ALA A 25 12.64 9.53 14.99
CA ALA A 25 13.85 10.22 14.54
C ALA A 25 14.83 9.21 13.93
N TYR A 26 15.33 9.50 12.73
CA TYR A 26 16.27 8.64 12.01
C TYR A 26 17.23 9.48 11.18
N GLY A 27 18.55 9.19 11.29
CA GLY A 27 19.57 9.77 10.41
C GLY A 27 19.69 11.30 10.43
N GLY A 28 19.29 11.97 11.54
CA GLY A 28 19.32 13.43 11.64
C GLY A 28 18.05 14.14 11.18
N GLY A 29 16.99 13.40 10.83
CA GLY A 29 15.65 13.94 10.66
C GLY A 29 14.59 12.96 11.18
N TYR A 30 13.43 12.94 10.54
CA TYR A 30 12.26 12.18 10.96
C TYR A 30 11.71 11.32 9.84
N MET A 31 11.37 10.08 10.19
CA MET A 31 10.64 9.17 9.34
C MET A 31 9.29 8.88 9.97
N CYS A 32 8.30 8.56 9.15
CA CYS A 32 7.01 8.15 9.65
C CYS A 32 6.46 6.95 8.91
N THR A 33 5.83 6.08 9.68
CA THR A 33 5.20 4.86 9.22
C THR A 33 3.72 4.93 9.52
N VAL A 34 2.88 4.63 8.53
CA VAL A 34 1.43 4.54 8.69
C VAL A 34 0.95 3.12 8.39
N SER A 35 0.22 2.55 9.34
CA SER A 35 -0.34 1.19 9.23
C SER A 35 -1.84 1.29 8.93
N VAL A 36 -2.28 0.74 7.80
CA VAL A 36 -3.67 0.71 7.33
C VAL A 36 -4.02 -0.69 6.85
N ASP A 37 -5.04 -1.33 7.42
CA ASP A 37 -5.60 -2.60 6.92
C ASP A 37 -4.53 -3.68 6.59
N ARG A 38 -3.65 -3.97 7.57
CA ARG A 38 -2.49 -4.88 7.46
C ARG A 38 -1.37 -4.46 6.50
N ARG A 39 -1.41 -3.25 5.96
CA ARG A 39 -0.34 -2.68 5.13
C ARG A 39 0.35 -1.56 5.88
N GLU A 40 1.66 -1.66 6.01
CA GLU A 40 2.49 -0.59 6.54
C GLU A 40 3.15 0.18 5.41
N TYR A 41 3.09 1.51 5.53
CA TYR A 41 3.68 2.44 4.58
C TYR A 41 4.65 3.33 5.33
N THR A 42 5.94 3.10 5.12
CA THR A 42 7.01 3.94 5.64
C THR A 42 7.44 4.94 4.59
N THR A 43 7.74 6.17 5.01
CA THR A 43 8.38 7.17 4.18
C THR A 43 9.75 6.69 3.71
N GLU A 44 10.04 6.76 2.41
CA GLU A 44 11.34 6.36 1.86
C GLU A 44 12.44 7.41 2.09
N THR A 45 12.04 8.64 2.41
CA THR A 45 12.94 9.77 2.62
C THR A 45 12.83 10.24 4.06
N VAL A 46 13.94 10.76 4.59
CA VAL A 46 14.00 11.41 5.90
C VAL A 46 13.56 12.86 5.73
N TYR A 47 12.66 13.33 6.58
CA TYR A 47 12.14 14.69 6.58
C TYR A 47 12.70 15.52 7.74
N ASP A 48 12.67 16.84 7.59
CA ASP A 48 13.21 17.75 8.59
C ASP A 48 12.37 17.77 9.89
N THR A 49 11.06 17.54 9.77
CA THR A 49 10.12 17.54 10.90
C THR A 49 9.18 16.35 10.89
N GLU A 50 8.67 15.98 12.07
CA GLU A 50 7.68 14.91 12.22
C GLU A 50 6.39 15.17 11.42
N ASP A 51 5.96 16.42 11.33
CA ASP A 51 4.71 16.78 10.64
C ASP A 51 4.83 16.54 9.11
N LEU A 52 5.98 16.90 8.53
CA LEU A 52 6.31 16.61 7.14
C LEU A 52 6.35 15.10 6.86
N ALA A 53 7.03 14.34 7.73
CA ALA A 53 7.11 12.89 7.60
C ALA A 53 5.72 12.24 7.67
N LYS A 54 4.89 12.70 8.62
CA LYS A 54 3.53 12.20 8.83
C LYS A 54 2.62 12.51 7.64
N GLU A 55 2.72 13.70 7.08
CA GLU A 55 1.94 14.07 5.90
C GLU A 55 2.35 13.26 4.66
N ALA A 56 3.65 13.07 4.44
CA ALA A 56 4.16 12.24 3.36
C ALA A 56 3.71 10.77 3.48
N ALA A 57 3.77 10.21 4.69
CA ALA A 57 3.27 8.86 4.98
C ALA A 57 1.77 8.75 4.66
N ALA A 58 0.97 9.70 5.15
CA ALA A 58 -0.48 9.73 4.92
C ALA A 58 -0.84 9.86 3.44
N MET A 59 -0.13 10.71 2.70
CA MET A 59 -0.32 10.89 1.26
C MET A 59 -0.06 9.58 0.51
N LYS A 60 1.08 8.94 0.77
CA LYS A 60 1.48 7.68 0.12
C LYS A 60 0.45 6.58 0.42
N ALA A 61 0.07 6.41 1.69
CA ALA A 61 -0.95 5.46 2.07
C ALA A 61 -2.29 5.77 1.39
N TYR A 62 -2.73 7.03 1.34
CA TYR A 62 -3.99 7.40 0.71
C TYR A 62 -4.01 7.09 -0.78
N LEU A 63 -2.94 7.45 -1.51
CA LEU A 63 -2.81 7.18 -2.95
C LEU A 63 -2.77 5.68 -3.27
N ILE A 64 -2.12 4.89 -2.42
CA ILE A 64 -2.04 3.44 -2.60
C ILE A 64 -3.36 2.79 -2.20
N CYS A 65 -3.94 3.12 -1.04
CA CYS A 65 -5.21 2.59 -0.54
C CYS A 65 -6.39 2.92 -1.47
N ARG A 66 -6.41 4.11 -2.09
CA ARG A 66 -7.46 4.45 -3.07
C ARG A 66 -7.35 3.64 -4.37
N ASN A 67 -6.12 3.28 -4.78
CA ASN A 67 -5.85 2.56 -6.03
C ASN A 67 -5.95 1.03 -5.84
N LEU A 68 -5.56 0.50 -4.68
CA LEU A 68 -5.61 -0.93 -4.34
C LEU A 68 -7.01 -1.53 -4.44
N SER A 69 -8.03 -0.75 -4.10
CA SER A 69 -9.42 -1.18 -4.20
C SER A 69 -9.88 -1.45 -5.64
N VAL A 70 -9.10 -1.10 -6.66
CA VAL A 70 -9.33 -1.46 -8.07
C VAL A 70 -8.46 -2.65 -8.50
N SER A 71 -7.31 -2.87 -7.85
CA SER A 71 -6.34 -3.87 -8.28
C SER A 71 -6.56 -5.28 -7.72
N GLU A 72 -7.42 -5.49 -6.71
CA GLU A 72 -7.81 -6.83 -6.24
C GLU A 72 -8.96 -7.47 -7.06
N GLY A 73 -9.09 -7.12 -8.33
CA GLY A 73 -9.93 -7.82 -9.31
C GLY A 73 -9.15 -8.69 -10.30
N GLN A 74 -7.81 -8.66 -10.30
CA GLN A 74 -6.99 -9.37 -11.29
C GLN A 74 -5.80 -10.08 -10.67
N GLN A 75 -6.09 -11.03 -9.78
CA GLN A 75 -5.23 -12.21 -9.62
C GLN A 75 -6.06 -13.48 -9.71
N HIS A 76 -6.98 -13.55 -10.68
CA HIS A 76 -7.44 -14.83 -11.21
C HIS A 76 -6.99 -14.93 -12.68
N ALA A 77 -6.40 -16.08 -13.03
CA ALA A 77 -6.15 -16.58 -14.39
C ALA A 77 -4.85 -16.17 -15.14
N GLN A 78 -3.67 -16.32 -14.52
CA GLN A 78 -2.45 -16.62 -15.31
C GLN A 78 -1.66 -17.81 -14.75
N GLN A 79 -2.37 -18.92 -14.53
CA GLN A 79 -1.81 -20.27 -14.61
C GLN A 79 -2.69 -21.09 -15.56
N ALA A 80 -2.86 -20.59 -16.78
CA ALA A 80 -3.21 -21.40 -17.93
C ALA A 80 -1.97 -21.44 -18.83
N ALA A 81 -1.12 -22.44 -18.60
CA ALA A 81 -0.12 -22.83 -19.57
C ALA A 81 -0.60 -24.11 -20.28
N PRO A 82 -0.52 -24.15 -21.62
CA PRO A 82 -1.33 -25.01 -22.49
C PRO A 82 -0.82 -26.46 -22.62
N ALA A 83 -1.76 -27.31 -23.05
CA ALA A 83 -1.58 -28.66 -23.53
C ALA A 83 -0.28 -28.89 -24.31
N ALA A 84 0.64 -29.64 -23.72
CA ALA A 84 1.73 -30.30 -24.43
C ALA A 84 1.34 -31.77 -24.67
N TYR A 85 0.47 -31.99 -25.66
CA TYR A 85 0.36 -33.28 -26.34
C TYR A 85 1.46 -33.32 -27.41
N PRO A 86 2.44 -34.24 -27.36
CA PRO A 86 3.18 -34.62 -28.55
C PRO A 86 2.36 -35.65 -29.37
N PRO A 87 2.38 -35.57 -30.72
CA PRO A 87 1.66 -36.47 -31.61
C PRO A 87 2.22 -37.91 -31.61
N PRO A 88 1.43 -38.91 -32.07
CA PRO A 88 1.84 -40.31 -32.12
C PRO A 88 2.97 -40.54 -33.13
N ALA A 89 4.01 -41.26 -32.72
CA ALA A 89 5.01 -41.81 -33.62
C ALA A 89 4.45 -43.07 -34.31
N ILE A 90 4.22 -42.96 -35.61
CA ILE A 90 4.07 -44.11 -36.51
C ILE A 90 5.47 -44.57 -36.89
N GLY A 91 5.78 -45.84 -36.64
CA GLY A 91 7.04 -46.51 -36.98
C GLY A 91 7.04 -47.95 -36.50
#